data_AF-A0A928I2E3-F1
#
_entry.id   AF-A0A928I2E3-F1
#
_cell.length_a   1.000
_cell.length_b   1.000
_cell.length_c   1.000
_cell.angle_alpha   90.00
_cell.angle_beta   90.00
_cell.angle_gamma   90.00
#
_symmetry.space_group_name_H-M   'P 1'
#
loop_
_entity.id
_entity.type
_entity.pdbx_description
1 polymer ?
#
loop_
_entity_poly.entity_id
_entity_poly.type
_entity_poly.pdbx_seq_one_letter_code
_entity_poly.pdbx_strand_id
1 'polypeptide(L)'
;MDKKKKGILIAFACMLVFAVVGSIFTFGDFDLASLLEREEEETAPTAFYFHPPAYGVDILSDEAYRNTDRAIRLTDGGVTTILEEPYTQYSEAISCLATYLQAAVMGDNETLNACFTKAYVDKNGEKGRFPMQRLYDIVIEKIGEYALTEGEYAGMTRFVFHVSYKIQKNDGLFDSGIPSDGYKVRVFELLGGINGTQINSIGEYRMG
;
A
#
# COMPACT_ATOMS: atom_id res chain seq x y z
N MET A 1 -45.36 49.41 -7.73
CA MET A 1 -44.28 49.62 -6.73
C MET A 1 -43.64 50.97 -6.96
N ASP A 2 -43.84 51.91 -6.02
CA ASP A 2 -43.42 53.31 -6.11
C ASP A 2 -41.94 53.48 -6.46
N LYS A 3 -41.61 54.47 -7.30
CA LYS A 3 -40.22 54.80 -7.69
C LYS A 3 -39.31 54.98 -6.47
N LYS A 4 -39.85 55.46 -5.34
CA LYS A 4 -39.15 55.58 -4.05
C LYS A 4 -38.78 54.24 -3.41
N LYS A 5 -39.63 53.20 -3.55
CA LYS A 5 -39.38 51.85 -3.00
C LYS A 5 -38.33 51.08 -3.80
N LYS A 6 -38.21 51.33 -5.12
CA LYS A 6 -37.16 50.75 -5.96
C LYS A 6 -35.77 51.32 -5.66
N GLY A 7 -35.67 52.62 -5.37
CA GLY A 7 -34.39 53.26 -5.01
C GLY A 7 -33.82 52.75 -3.69
N ILE A 8 -34.67 52.55 -2.67
CA ILE A 8 -34.26 52.03 -1.36
C ILE A 8 -33.78 50.57 -1.46
N LEU A 9 -34.42 49.75 -2.30
CA LEU A 9 -34.05 48.35 -2.48
C LEU A 9 -32.68 48.18 -3.16
N ILE A 10 -32.38 49.05 -4.14
CA ILE A 10 -31.08 49.06 -4.83
C ILE A 10 -29.96 49.52 -3.89
N ALA A 11 -30.23 50.54 -3.05
CA ALA A 11 -29.27 51.00 -2.05
C ALA A 11 -28.93 49.91 -1.02
N PHE A 12 -29.93 49.13 -0.56
CA PHE A 12 -29.70 47.99 0.33
C PHE A 12 -28.90 46.87 -0.33
N ALA A 13 -29.18 46.55 -1.60
CA ALA A 13 -28.43 45.54 -2.34
C ALA A 13 -26.96 45.94 -2.53
N CYS A 14 -26.67 47.21 -2.86
CA CYS A 14 -25.31 47.72 -2.95
C CYS A 14 -24.58 47.67 -1.59
N MET A 15 -25.26 48.03 -0.50
CA MET A 15 -24.67 48.01 0.84
C MET A 15 -24.35 46.57 1.30
N LEU A 16 -25.18 45.59 0.93
CA LEU A 16 -24.92 44.16 1.17
C LEU A 16 -23.70 43.65 0.37
N VAL A 17 -23.56 44.07 -0.89
CA VAL A 17 -22.38 43.73 -1.70
C VAL A 17 -21.11 44.37 -1.12
N PHE A 18 -21.16 45.62 -0.69
CA PHE A 18 -20.01 46.27 -0.03
C PHE A 18 -19.68 45.66 1.34
N ALA A 19 -20.66 45.16 2.09
CA ALA A 19 -20.43 44.44 3.33
C ALA A 19 -19.76 43.07 3.10
N VAL A 20 -20.17 42.33 2.06
CA VAL A 20 -19.55 41.06 1.67
C VAL A 20 -18.13 41.30 1.14
N VAL A 21 -17.92 42.28 0.27
CA VAL A 21 -16.59 42.65 -0.24
C VAL A 21 -15.69 43.13 0.90
N GLY A 22 -16.21 43.96 1.81
CA GLY A 22 -15.48 44.40 3.01
C GLY A 22 -15.08 43.26 3.94
N SER A 23 -15.96 42.26 4.13
CA SER A 23 -15.63 41.07 4.94
C SER A 23 -14.55 40.19 4.32
N ILE A 24 -14.43 40.15 2.98
CA ILE A 24 -13.34 39.47 2.27
C ILE A 24 -12.00 40.19 2.52
N PHE A 25 -12.00 41.52 2.65
CA PHE A 25 -10.78 42.29 2.90
C PHE A 25 -10.34 42.33 4.38
N THR A 26 -11.23 42.14 5.35
CA THR A 26 -10.87 42.17 6.79
C THR A 26 -10.56 40.79 7.39
N PHE A 27 -11.00 39.70 6.75
CA PHE A 27 -10.72 38.32 7.18
C PHE A 27 -9.82 37.54 6.20
N GLY A 28 -9.28 38.22 5.19
CA GLY A 28 -8.53 37.65 4.08
C GLY A 28 -7.01 37.65 4.28
N ASP A 29 -6.51 37.16 5.42
CA ASP A 29 -5.26 36.37 5.43
C ASP A 29 -5.55 34.94 4.91
N PHE A 30 -6.51 34.83 3.99
CA PHE A 30 -6.79 33.61 3.25
C PHE A 30 -5.82 33.63 2.08
N ASP A 31 -4.63 33.15 2.37
CA ASP A 31 -3.52 33.07 1.45
C ASP A 31 -3.88 32.09 0.31
N LEU A 32 -4.58 32.61 -0.72
CA LEU A 32 -4.92 31.87 -1.93
C LEU A 32 -3.65 31.47 -2.71
N ALA A 33 -2.53 32.16 -2.47
CA ALA A 33 -1.22 31.72 -2.95
C ALA A 33 -0.79 30.45 -2.19
N SER A 34 -0.98 30.33 -0.88
CA SER A 34 -0.70 29.06 -0.15
C SER A 34 -1.54 27.85 -0.60
N LEU A 35 -2.74 28.06 -1.15
CA LEU A 35 -3.57 26.99 -1.74
C LEU A 35 -3.19 26.64 -3.19
N LEU A 36 -2.49 27.53 -3.89
CA LEU A 36 -1.98 27.33 -5.25
C LEU A 36 -0.48 26.94 -5.27
N GLU A 37 0.26 27.25 -4.20
CA GLU A 37 1.69 26.95 -3.98
C GLU A 37 1.91 25.69 -3.15
N ARG A 38 0.92 24.79 -3.06
CA ARG A 38 1.25 23.39 -2.77
C ARG A 38 1.82 22.76 -4.04
N GLU A 39 2.95 23.29 -4.51
CA GLU A 39 3.90 22.49 -5.27
C GLU A 39 4.15 21.26 -4.40
N GLU A 40 3.78 20.08 -4.92
CA GLU A 40 4.36 18.85 -4.41
C GLU A 40 5.85 19.11 -4.37
N GLU A 41 6.41 19.10 -3.16
CA GLU A 41 7.85 19.02 -2.99
C GLU A 41 8.22 17.69 -3.67
N GLU A 42 8.53 17.78 -4.96
CA GLU A 42 8.96 16.67 -5.79
C GLU A 42 10.35 16.34 -5.27
N THR A 43 10.39 15.64 -4.13
CA THR A 43 11.59 15.05 -3.59
C THR A 43 12.17 14.24 -4.74
N ALA A 44 13.30 14.70 -5.29
CA ALA A 44 13.96 14.06 -6.41
C ALA A 44 13.96 12.55 -6.17
N PRO A 45 13.50 11.74 -7.14
CA PRO A 45 13.30 10.32 -6.92
C PRO A 45 14.57 9.72 -6.34
N THR A 46 14.48 9.14 -5.15
CA THR A 46 15.63 8.50 -4.49
C THR A 46 16.13 7.41 -5.43
N ALA A 47 17.24 7.67 -6.12
CA ALA A 47 17.78 6.73 -7.09
C ALA A 47 18.34 5.52 -6.35
N PHE A 48 17.60 4.42 -6.39
CA PHE A 48 18.09 3.15 -5.84
C PHE A 48 19.11 2.52 -6.79
N TYR A 49 20.21 2.02 -6.22
CA TYR A 49 21.15 1.18 -6.94
C TYR A 49 20.71 -0.28 -6.84
N PHE A 50 20.28 -0.85 -7.96
CA PHE A 50 19.89 -2.25 -8.06
C PHE A 50 21.04 -3.12 -8.54
N HIS A 51 21.10 -4.35 -8.02
CA HIS A 51 22.00 -5.38 -8.50
C HIS A 51 21.52 -5.97 -9.82
N PRO A 52 22.43 -6.54 -10.64
CA PRO A 52 22.02 -7.32 -11.80
C PRO A 52 21.16 -8.53 -11.39
N PRO A 53 20.07 -8.83 -12.13
CA PRO A 53 19.25 -10.02 -11.89
C PRO A 53 20.07 -11.32 -11.95
N ALA A 54 19.97 -12.15 -10.91
CA ALA A 54 20.75 -13.37 -10.77
C ALA A 54 19.94 -14.63 -11.13
N TYR A 55 19.58 -14.79 -12.41
CA TYR A 55 18.84 -15.97 -12.87
C TYR A 55 19.66 -17.26 -12.77
N GLY A 56 19.03 -18.33 -12.29
CA GLY A 56 19.65 -19.65 -12.17
C GLY A 56 20.64 -19.81 -11.01
N VAL A 57 20.77 -18.79 -10.16
CA VAL A 57 21.56 -18.85 -8.93
C VAL A 57 20.67 -19.36 -7.80
N ASP A 58 21.09 -20.45 -7.15
CA ASP A 58 20.46 -20.91 -5.91
C ASP A 58 20.92 -20.05 -4.74
N ILE A 59 20.10 -19.08 -4.37
CA ILE A 59 20.39 -18.18 -3.24
C ILE A 59 20.38 -18.93 -1.91
N LEU A 60 19.71 -20.08 -1.77
CA LEU A 60 19.60 -20.80 -0.50
C LEU A 60 20.93 -21.42 -0.08
N SER A 61 21.86 -21.58 -1.03
CA SER A 61 23.23 -22.03 -0.80
C SER A 61 24.20 -20.89 -0.44
N ASP A 62 23.81 -19.62 -0.67
CA ASP A 62 24.64 -18.43 -0.40
C ASP A 62 24.83 -18.23 1.11
N GLU A 63 26.08 -18.28 1.56
CA GLU A 63 26.43 -18.17 2.99
C GLU A 63 26.01 -16.82 3.59
N ALA A 64 26.17 -15.72 2.85
CA ALA A 64 25.81 -14.40 3.34
C ALA A 64 24.28 -14.26 3.50
N TYR A 65 23.50 -14.90 2.63
CA TYR A 65 22.05 -14.93 2.77
C TYR A 65 21.60 -15.86 3.90
N ARG A 66 22.22 -17.03 4.04
CA ARG A 66 21.90 -17.99 5.11
C ARG A 66 22.14 -17.44 6.51
N ASN A 67 23.05 -16.50 6.67
CA ASN A 67 23.34 -15.81 7.92
C ASN A 67 22.37 -14.66 8.26
N THR A 68 21.37 -14.40 7.40
CA THR A 68 20.28 -13.45 7.68
C THR A 68 19.09 -14.13 8.36
N ASP A 69 18.23 -13.34 8.99
CA ASP A 69 17.00 -13.81 9.62
C ASP A 69 15.88 -13.98 8.57
N ARG A 70 15.75 -15.19 8.05
CA ARG A 70 14.80 -15.54 6.97
C ARG A 70 13.45 -16.03 7.48
N ALA A 71 13.22 -16.02 8.80
CA ALA A 71 11.97 -16.48 9.38
C ALA A 71 10.83 -15.48 9.11
N ILE A 72 9.65 -15.99 8.77
CA ILE A 72 8.43 -15.17 8.65
C ILE A 72 7.80 -15.04 10.03
N ARG A 73 7.70 -13.82 10.55
CA ARG A 73 7.06 -13.54 11.84
C ARG A 73 5.65 -13.02 11.63
N LEU A 74 4.69 -13.56 12.36
CA LEU A 74 3.33 -13.04 12.47
C LEU A 74 3.17 -12.30 13.79
N THR A 75 2.74 -11.04 13.73
CA THR A 75 2.30 -10.26 14.89
C THR A 75 0.79 -10.09 14.84
N ASP A 76 0.09 -10.57 15.85
CA ASP A 76 -1.37 -10.42 16.01
C ASP A 76 -1.69 -10.10 17.48
N GLY A 77 -2.41 -9.00 17.72
CA GLY A 77 -2.76 -8.57 19.08
C GLY A 77 -1.56 -8.36 20.02
N GLY A 78 -0.39 -7.99 19.49
CA GLY A 78 0.85 -7.80 20.25
C GLY A 78 1.62 -9.08 20.57
N VAL A 79 1.16 -10.24 20.08
CA VAL A 79 1.88 -11.51 20.16
C VAL A 79 2.61 -11.77 18.86
N THR A 80 3.92 -12.02 18.93
CA THR A 80 4.75 -12.38 17.77
C THR A 80 5.10 -13.86 17.77
N THR A 81 4.81 -14.54 16.68
CA THR A 81 5.07 -15.98 16.48
C THR A 81 5.83 -16.19 15.17
N ILE A 82 6.76 -17.14 15.14
CA ILE A 82 7.41 -17.57 13.90
C ILE A 82 6.48 -18.54 13.16
N LEU A 83 6.23 -18.29 11.88
CA LEU A 83 5.46 -19.20 11.04
C LEU A 83 6.34 -20.36 10.58
N GLU A 84 5.82 -21.58 10.70
CA GLU A 84 6.47 -22.80 10.25
C GLU A 84 5.65 -23.47 9.15
N GLU A 85 6.34 -24.12 8.21
CA GLU A 85 5.69 -24.93 7.19
C GLU A 85 5.11 -26.23 7.79
N PRO A 86 3.97 -26.74 7.27
CA PRO A 86 3.18 -26.19 6.16
C PRO A 86 2.29 -25.03 6.60
N TYR A 87 2.25 -23.95 5.82
CA TYR A 87 1.47 -22.76 6.19
C TYR A 87 -0.04 -23.00 6.26
N THR A 88 -0.55 -24.08 5.67
CA THR A 88 -1.97 -24.48 5.71
C THR A 88 -2.52 -24.71 7.12
N GLN A 89 -1.66 -24.81 8.14
CA GLN A 89 -2.08 -24.86 9.55
C GLN A 89 -2.58 -23.51 10.09
N TYR A 90 -2.28 -22.40 9.40
CA TYR A 90 -2.74 -21.06 9.77
C TYR A 90 -4.01 -20.68 9.00
N SER A 91 -4.64 -19.55 9.38
CA SER A 91 -5.79 -19.01 8.64
C SER A 91 -5.43 -18.78 7.17
N GLU A 92 -6.40 -18.93 6.26
CA GLU A 92 -6.17 -18.79 4.81
C GLU A 92 -5.49 -17.48 4.40
N ALA A 93 -5.81 -16.36 5.07
CA ALA A 93 -5.18 -15.07 4.81
C ALA A 93 -3.67 -15.07 5.11
N ILE A 94 -3.28 -15.68 6.24
CA ILE A 94 -1.86 -15.85 6.62
C ILE A 94 -1.17 -16.82 5.66
N SER A 95 -1.83 -17.93 5.33
CA SER A 95 -1.32 -18.92 4.37
C SER A 95 -1.08 -18.30 2.99
N CYS A 96 -1.99 -17.43 2.54
CA CYS A 96 -1.87 -16.69 1.28
C CYS A 96 -0.63 -15.77 1.30
N LEU A 97 -0.46 -14.97 2.35
CA LEU A 97 0.70 -14.08 2.48
C LEU A 97 2.03 -14.82 2.61
N ALA A 98 2.08 -15.89 3.41
CA ALA A 98 3.27 -16.72 3.54
C ALA A 98 3.64 -17.39 2.21
N THR A 99 2.64 -17.87 1.46
CA THR A 99 2.84 -18.43 0.11
C THR A 99 3.36 -17.38 -0.86
N TYR A 100 2.81 -16.17 -0.85
CA TYR A 100 3.29 -15.05 -1.66
C TYR A 100 4.75 -14.72 -1.39
N LEU A 101 5.15 -14.62 -0.11
CA LEU A 101 6.53 -14.34 0.29
C LEU A 101 7.47 -15.49 -0.08
N GLN A 102 7.05 -16.74 0.09
CA GLN A 102 7.83 -17.91 -0.29
C GLN A 102 8.01 -18.00 -1.81
N ALA A 103 6.96 -17.71 -2.59
CA ALA A 103 7.04 -17.64 -4.04
C ALA A 103 8.04 -16.57 -4.50
N ALA A 104 8.09 -15.42 -3.82
CA ALA A 104 9.11 -14.40 -4.06
C ALA A 104 10.53 -14.92 -3.78
N VAL A 105 10.75 -15.61 -2.65
CA VAL A 105 12.05 -16.22 -2.31
C VAL A 105 12.47 -17.25 -3.36
N MET A 106 11.53 -18.03 -3.87
CA MET A 106 11.79 -19.08 -4.86
C MET A 106 11.89 -18.57 -6.31
N GLY A 107 11.59 -17.29 -6.57
CA GLY A 107 11.52 -16.79 -7.94
C GLY A 107 10.36 -17.39 -8.74
N ASP A 108 9.33 -17.87 -8.04
CA ASP A 108 8.17 -18.55 -8.62
C ASP A 108 7.07 -17.52 -8.92
N ASN A 109 7.12 -16.96 -10.13
CA ASN A 109 6.14 -15.96 -10.56
C ASN A 109 4.74 -16.54 -10.80
N GLU A 110 4.61 -17.85 -11.07
CA GLU A 110 3.31 -18.48 -11.31
C GLU A 110 2.54 -18.59 -9.99
N THR A 111 3.15 -19.17 -8.96
CA THR A 111 2.55 -19.24 -7.61
C THR A 111 2.31 -17.84 -7.06
N LEU A 112 3.22 -16.91 -7.29
CA LEU A 112 3.06 -15.52 -6.86
C LEU A 112 1.84 -14.86 -7.52
N ASN A 113 1.67 -15.01 -8.83
CA ASN A 113 0.55 -14.41 -9.55
C ASN A 113 -0.80 -15.05 -9.17
N ALA A 114 -0.82 -16.34 -8.82
CA ALA A 114 -2.02 -17.03 -8.34
C ALA A 114 -2.54 -16.49 -7.00
N CYS A 115 -1.70 -15.81 -6.22
CA CYS A 115 -2.11 -15.20 -4.95
C CYS A 115 -3.00 -13.96 -5.13
N PHE A 116 -3.05 -13.36 -6.33
CA PHE A 116 -3.78 -12.13 -6.58
C PHE A 116 -5.22 -12.36 -7.04
N THR A 117 -6.12 -11.44 -6.68
CA THR A 117 -7.45 -11.38 -7.28
C THR A 117 -7.35 -11.04 -8.76
N LYS A 118 -8.35 -11.47 -9.54
CA LYS A 118 -8.46 -11.05 -10.95
C LYS A 118 -8.48 -9.52 -11.09
N ALA A 119 -9.17 -8.82 -10.20
CA ALA A 119 -9.24 -7.35 -10.22
C ALA A 119 -7.85 -6.72 -10.04
N TYR A 120 -6.99 -7.28 -9.18
CA TYR A 120 -5.62 -6.82 -9.02
C TYR A 120 -4.81 -7.03 -10.30
N VAL A 121 -4.89 -8.23 -10.90
CA VAL A 121 -4.15 -8.56 -12.12
C VAL A 121 -4.62 -7.72 -13.30
N ASP A 122 -5.92 -7.52 -13.47
CA ASP A 122 -6.47 -6.68 -14.55
C ASP A 122 -6.00 -5.22 -14.43
N LYS A 123 -5.79 -4.72 -13.20
CA LYS A 123 -5.33 -3.35 -12.94
C LYS A 123 -3.82 -3.18 -13.08
N ASN A 124 -3.03 -4.12 -12.57
CA ASN A 124 -1.57 -3.97 -12.42
C ASN A 124 -0.76 -4.82 -13.41
N GLY A 125 -1.42 -5.73 -14.12
CA GLY A 125 -0.77 -6.79 -14.89
C GLY A 125 -0.24 -7.92 -14.01
N GLU A 126 0.14 -9.02 -14.67
CA GLU A 126 0.85 -10.11 -14.03
C GLU A 126 2.29 -9.71 -13.73
N LYS A 127 2.85 -10.28 -12.64
CA LYS A 127 4.28 -10.19 -12.38
C LYS A 127 5.02 -11.00 -13.44
N GLY A 128 5.86 -10.30 -14.21
CA GLY A 128 6.80 -10.94 -15.12
C GLY A 128 7.81 -11.81 -14.37
N ARG A 129 8.60 -12.60 -15.10
CA ARG A 129 9.65 -13.44 -14.51
C ARG A 129 10.65 -12.62 -13.71
N PHE A 130 11.04 -13.11 -12.54
CA PHE A 130 12.09 -12.56 -11.67
C PHE A 130 12.92 -13.71 -11.07
N PRO A 131 14.19 -13.51 -10.68
CA PRO A 131 15.01 -14.55 -10.06
C PRO A 131 14.64 -14.72 -8.58
N MET A 132 15.18 -15.75 -7.92
CA MET A 132 15.03 -15.94 -6.48
C MET A 132 15.39 -14.67 -5.69
N GLN A 133 14.54 -14.26 -4.76
CA GLN A 133 14.71 -13.03 -3.98
C GLN A 133 15.23 -13.33 -2.58
N ARG A 134 16.23 -12.57 -2.13
CA ARG A 134 16.86 -12.76 -0.82
C ARG A 134 16.11 -12.00 0.27
N LEU A 135 14.86 -12.39 0.54
CA LEU A 135 14.02 -11.76 1.55
C LEU A 135 14.47 -12.13 2.97
N TYR A 136 14.57 -11.15 3.86
CA TYR A 136 14.91 -11.35 5.27
C TYR A 136 14.25 -10.28 6.16
N ASP A 137 14.33 -10.45 7.48
CA ASP A 137 13.64 -9.61 8.47
C ASP A 137 12.13 -9.49 8.17
N ILE A 138 11.50 -10.62 7.86
CA ILE A 138 10.12 -10.68 7.37
C ILE A 138 9.14 -10.60 8.55
N VAL A 139 8.22 -9.64 8.49
CA VAL A 139 7.16 -9.43 9.47
C VAL A 139 5.83 -9.22 8.76
N ILE A 140 4.82 -9.97 9.19
CA ILE A 140 3.40 -9.80 8.87
C ILE A 140 2.72 -9.35 10.16
N GLU A 141 2.11 -8.17 10.17
CA GLU A 141 1.34 -7.65 11.29
C GLU A 141 -0.14 -7.55 10.88
N LYS A 142 -1.02 -8.20 11.63
CA LYS A 142 -2.47 -8.12 11.40
C LYS A 142 -3.00 -6.78 11.93
N ILE A 143 -3.60 -6.00 11.04
CA ILE A 143 -4.13 -4.67 11.36
C ILE A 143 -5.63 -4.71 11.57
N GLY A 144 -6.34 -5.50 10.78
CA GLY A 144 -7.78 -5.62 10.93
C GLY A 144 -8.41 -6.70 10.08
N GLU A 145 -9.64 -7.03 10.45
CA GLU A 145 -10.49 -7.99 9.80
C GLU A 145 -11.92 -7.44 9.80
N TYR A 146 -12.55 -7.40 8.64
CA TYR A 146 -13.82 -6.72 8.44
C TYR A 146 -14.74 -7.55 7.55
N ALA A 147 -15.91 -7.93 8.05
CA ALA A 147 -16.96 -8.48 7.21
C ALA A 147 -17.50 -7.40 6.26
N LEU A 148 -17.60 -7.71 4.97
CA LEU A 148 -18.14 -6.81 3.97
C LEU A 148 -19.63 -7.11 3.77
N THR A 149 -20.49 -6.14 4.08
CA THR A 149 -21.95 -6.32 4.04
C THR A 149 -22.61 -5.71 2.81
N GLU A 150 -21.92 -4.81 2.10
CA GLU A 150 -22.43 -4.04 0.98
C GLU A 150 -21.39 -3.94 -0.14
N GLY A 151 -21.84 -3.63 -1.36
CA GLY A 151 -20.99 -3.47 -2.54
C GLY A 151 -20.66 -4.77 -3.27
N GLU A 152 -19.69 -4.69 -4.20
CA GLU A 152 -19.30 -5.80 -5.08
C GLU A 152 -18.78 -7.03 -4.31
N TYR A 153 -18.15 -6.80 -3.16
CA TYR A 153 -17.56 -7.86 -2.32
C TYR A 153 -18.43 -8.22 -1.10
N ALA A 154 -19.73 -7.91 -1.14
CA ALA A 154 -20.65 -8.27 -0.06
C ALA A 154 -20.64 -9.79 0.20
N GLY A 155 -20.58 -10.18 1.48
CA GLY A 155 -20.45 -11.57 1.92
C GLY A 155 -19.01 -12.08 2.03
N MET A 156 -18.00 -11.27 1.64
CA MET A 156 -16.59 -11.59 1.83
C MET A 156 -16.03 -10.99 3.14
N THR A 157 -14.87 -11.47 3.56
CA THR A 157 -14.09 -10.89 4.67
C THR A 157 -12.88 -10.16 4.11
N ARG A 158 -12.69 -8.90 4.50
CA ARG A 158 -11.49 -8.13 4.20
C ARG A 158 -10.49 -8.26 5.35
N PHE A 159 -9.29 -8.70 5.03
CA PHE A 159 -8.15 -8.70 5.95
C PHE A 159 -7.16 -7.61 5.55
N VAL A 160 -6.64 -6.89 6.54
CA VAL A 160 -5.62 -5.84 6.34
C VAL A 160 -4.39 -6.21 7.14
N PHE A 161 -3.24 -6.23 6.47
CA PHE A 161 -1.94 -6.52 7.07
C PHE A 161 -0.94 -5.44 6.73
N HIS A 162 -0.04 -5.14 7.67
CA HIS A 162 1.25 -4.57 7.34
C HIS A 162 2.22 -5.70 7.08
N VAL A 163 2.92 -5.63 5.96
CA VAL A 163 3.99 -6.57 5.64
C VAL A 163 5.26 -5.78 5.39
N SER A 164 6.32 -6.16 6.09
CA SER A 164 7.65 -5.58 5.91
C SER A 164 8.67 -6.68 5.77
N TYR A 165 9.67 -6.41 4.94
CA TYR A 165 10.83 -7.26 4.74
C TYR A 165 11.96 -6.40 4.20
N LYS A 166 13.16 -6.96 4.21
CA LYS A 166 14.34 -6.44 3.51
C LYS A 166 14.70 -7.38 2.36
N ILE A 167 15.41 -6.85 1.37
CA ILE A 167 15.92 -7.64 0.24
C ILE A 167 17.44 -7.48 0.20
N GLN A 168 18.18 -8.58 0.43
CA GLN A 168 19.63 -8.57 0.29
C GLN A 168 19.98 -8.56 -1.20
N LYS A 169 20.74 -7.57 -1.65
CA LYS A 169 21.13 -7.39 -3.08
C LYS A 169 19.90 -7.33 -4.02
N ASN A 170 19.00 -6.38 -3.80
CA ASN A 170 17.79 -6.23 -4.60
C ASN A 170 18.11 -5.91 -6.08
N ASP A 171 17.44 -6.59 -7.00
CA ASP A 171 17.51 -6.34 -8.44
C ASP A 171 16.37 -5.46 -8.98
N GLY A 172 15.40 -5.14 -8.13
CA GLY A 172 14.26 -4.28 -8.44
C GLY A 172 13.17 -4.95 -9.29
N LEU A 173 13.33 -6.21 -9.69
CA LEU A 173 12.32 -6.91 -10.48
C LEU A 173 11.15 -7.37 -9.62
N PHE A 174 11.40 -7.82 -8.39
CA PHE A 174 10.33 -8.20 -7.45
C PHE A 174 9.69 -6.99 -6.77
N ASP A 175 10.47 -6.13 -6.12
CA ASP A 175 10.00 -4.87 -5.55
C ASP A 175 11.02 -3.76 -5.84
N SER A 176 10.70 -2.83 -6.74
CA SER A 176 11.54 -1.68 -7.08
C SER A 176 11.42 -0.52 -6.09
N GLY A 177 10.53 -0.61 -5.09
CA GLY A 177 10.34 0.41 -4.07
C GLY A 177 11.25 0.25 -2.85
N ILE A 178 12.16 -0.73 -2.83
CA ILE A 178 13.03 -1.06 -1.71
C ILE A 178 14.49 -1.09 -2.22
N PRO A 179 15.45 -0.35 -1.64
CA PRO A 179 16.86 -0.52 -1.98
C PRO A 179 17.42 -1.81 -1.37
N SER A 180 18.61 -2.23 -1.79
CA SER A 180 19.31 -3.34 -1.13
C SER A 180 19.49 -3.06 0.37
N ASP A 181 19.12 -4.03 1.21
CA ASP A 181 19.10 -3.95 2.67
C ASP A 181 18.19 -2.85 3.25
N GLY A 182 17.43 -2.16 2.40
CA GLY A 182 16.36 -1.27 2.78
C GLY A 182 15.15 -2.03 3.28
N TYR A 183 14.32 -1.32 4.04
CA TYR A 183 13.04 -1.84 4.51
C TYR A 183 11.92 -0.91 4.06
N LYS A 184 10.74 -1.47 3.78
CA LYS A 184 9.51 -0.71 3.56
C LYS A 184 8.33 -1.49 4.11
N VAL A 185 7.41 -0.79 4.77
CA VAL A 185 6.13 -1.36 5.17
C VAL A 185 5.14 -1.18 4.02
N ARG A 186 4.55 -2.29 3.59
CA ARG A 186 3.50 -2.36 2.58
C ARG A 186 2.19 -2.73 3.26
N VAL A 187 1.08 -2.15 2.81
CA VAL A 187 -0.25 -2.51 3.28
C VAL A 187 -0.84 -3.53 2.32
N PHE A 188 -1.11 -4.74 2.80
CA PHE A 188 -1.76 -5.79 2.03
C PHE A 188 -3.24 -5.87 2.43
N GLU A 189 -4.12 -5.73 1.44
CA GLU A 189 -5.54 -6.01 1.60
C GLU A 189 -5.87 -7.34 0.91
N LEU A 190 -6.41 -8.29 1.66
CA LEU A 190 -6.85 -9.59 1.15
C LEU A 190 -8.37 -9.71 1.27
N LEU A 191 -8.98 -10.41 0.32
CA LEU A 191 -10.38 -10.79 0.35
C LEU A 191 -10.49 -12.30 0.53
N GLY A 192 -11.15 -12.72 1.60
CA GLY A 192 -11.53 -14.11 1.86
C GLY A 192 -12.99 -14.35 1.48
N GLY A 193 -13.22 -15.36 0.65
CA GLY A 193 -14.56 -15.78 0.23
C GLY A 193 -14.63 -17.29 0.01
N ILE A 194 -15.68 -17.74 -0.69
CA ILE A 194 -15.92 -19.19 -0.92
C ILE A 194 -14.82 -19.90 -1.73
N ASN A 195 -14.02 -19.15 -2.48
CA ASN A 195 -12.96 -19.68 -3.35
C ASN A 195 -11.57 -19.55 -2.71
N GLY A 196 -11.52 -19.28 -1.40
CA GLY A 196 -10.30 -19.03 -0.66
C GLY A 196 -10.00 -17.54 -0.48
N THR A 197 -8.77 -17.26 -0.07
CA THR A 197 -8.30 -15.90 0.21
C THR A 197 -7.23 -15.46 -0.78
N GLN A 198 -7.37 -14.25 -1.34
CA GLN A 198 -6.46 -13.68 -2.33
C GLN A 198 -6.14 -12.21 -2.03
N ILE A 199 -4.97 -11.76 -2.48
CA ILE A 199 -4.50 -10.38 -2.36
C ILE A 199 -5.24 -9.51 -3.37
N ASN A 200 -5.98 -8.53 -2.85
CA ASN A 200 -6.79 -7.60 -3.62
C ASN A 200 -6.08 -6.27 -3.88
N SER A 201 -5.23 -5.83 -2.95
CA SER A 201 -4.37 -4.67 -3.17
C SER A 201 -3.09 -4.71 -2.34
N ILE A 202 -2.06 -4.06 -2.86
CA ILE A 202 -0.82 -3.75 -2.17
C ILE A 202 -0.63 -2.24 -2.26
N GLY A 203 -0.60 -1.59 -1.10
CA GLY A 203 -0.42 -0.15 -0.96
C GLY A 203 0.85 0.22 -0.20
N GLU A 204 1.15 1.51 -0.18
CA GLU A 204 2.18 2.05 0.69
C GLU A 204 1.57 2.42 2.03
N TYR A 205 2.30 2.16 3.13
CA TYR A 205 1.91 2.69 4.42
C TYR A 205 2.07 4.21 4.42
N ARG A 206 0.97 4.95 4.57
CA ARG A 206 0.96 6.40 4.74
C ARG A 206 0.69 6.69 6.20
N MET A 207 1.65 7.29 6.91
CA MET A 207 1.38 7.89 8.21
C MET A 207 0.43 9.07 7.98
N GLY A 208 -0.75 9.01 8.59
CA GLY A 208 -1.71 10.11 8.62
C GLY A 208 -1.39 11.13 9.71
#